data_AF-A0A7C8KYE5-F1
#
_entry.id   AF-A0A7C8KYE5-F1
#
_cell.length_a   1.000
_cell.length_b   1.000
_cell.length_c   1.000
_cell.angle_alpha   90.00
_cell.angle_beta   90.00
_cell.angle_gamma   90.00
#
_symmetry.space_group_name_H-M   'P 1'
#
loop_
_entity.id
_entity.type
_entity.pdbx_description
1 polymer ?
#
loop_
_entity_poly.entity_id
_entity_poly.type
_entity_poly.pdbx_seq_one_letter_code
_entity_poly.pdbx_strand_id
1 'polypeptide(L)'
;MNVYKTNYWSLYMDFIKDFESLKYRGFSLSHIIHFRGLIRKNKAIWLDMKNESFAKRLVNKGMDSEAVQQHFNHYINTHRKPSNTKPGGKVAIHYDTILRFPEHTYKDHFSAQNAMIVAAGNYNKKKTSKSLYKLPTRYLNDYVINIGSSVIEVQNQAKLLLAKYNSHHLYSSKQFQSLLLIKIAEVIHCIEQVQKFFEQEKISCVIVSTTHSYVSRIIALSGYERGIPTICMQHGIIGSEFGYIPKIATVDAVYGNYEVDWYRKRGAIKGSAQVIGHPRFDQAIVPISQTRKEVLKKLGVNPKRKTIMIIYRYH
;
A
#
# COMPACT_ATOMS: atom_id res chain seq x y z
N MET A 1 0.42 -16.48 -20.14
CA MET A 1 0.24 -15.18 -19.45
C MET A 1 -0.58 -14.25 -20.33
N ASN A 2 -1.42 -13.38 -19.78
CA ASN A 2 -2.19 -12.43 -20.60
C ASN A 2 -1.25 -11.33 -21.16
N VAL A 3 -1.27 -11.08 -22.47
CA VAL A 3 -0.49 -10.04 -23.18
C VAL A 3 -0.53 -8.71 -22.43
N TYR A 4 -1.72 -8.30 -22.01
CA TYR A 4 -1.94 -7.08 -21.25
C TYR A 4 -1.17 -7.02 -19.94
N LYS A 5 -1.13 -8.12 -19.18
CA LYS A 5 -0.39 -8.18 -17.91
C LYS A 5 1.11 -8.13 -18.15
N THR A 6 1.59 -8.90 -19.13
CA THR A 6 3.00 -8.93 -19.54
C THR A 6 3.48 -7.54 -19.91
N ASN A 7 2.73 -6.86 -20.77
CA ASN A 7 3.05 -5.51 -21.22
C ASN A 7 3.00 -4.48 -20.08
N TYR A 8 2.03 -4.58 -19.17
CA TYR A 8 1.95 -3.72 -17.99
C TYR A 8 3.18 -3.88 -17.09
N TRP A 9 3.55 -5.12 -16.74
CA TRP A 9 4.69 -5.38 -15.88
C TRP A 9 6.01 -5.00 -16.55
N SER A 10 6.12 -5.23 -17.85
CA SER A 10 7.27 -4.84 -18.67
C SER A 10 7.45 -3.31 -18.66
N LEU A 11 6.37 -2.56 -18.88
CA LEU A 11 6.40 -1.10 -18.82
C LEU A 11 6.64 -0.55 -17.41
N TYR A 12 6.13 -1.22 -16.37
CA TYR A 12 6.44 -0.85 -15.00
C TYR A 12 7.93 -1.08 -14.69
N MET A 13 8.51 -2.17 -15.18
CA MET A 13 9.95 -2.44 -15.03
C MET A 13 10.83 -1.43 -15.78
N ASP A 14 10.42 -0.98 -16.97
CA ASP A 14 11.06 0.15 -17.66
C ASP A 14 11.07 1.37 -16.74
N PHE A 15 9.91 1.77 -16.19
CA PHE A 15 9.82 2.91 -15.27
C PHE A 15 10.70 2.76 -14.02
N ILE A 16 10.72 1.56 -13.42
CA ILE A 16 11.54 1.32 -12.22
C ILE A 16 13.01 1.55 -12.54
N LYS A 17 13.53 0.93 -13.61
CA LYS A 17 14.95 0.97 -13.97
C LYS A 17 15.37 2.34 -14.51
N ASP A 18 14.58 2.94 -15.39
CA ASP A 18 14.91 4.22 -16.03
C ASP A 18 14.98 5.38 -15.03
N PHE A 19 14.22 5.28 -13.93
CA PHE A 19 14.16 6.27 -12.85
C PHE A 19 14.81 5.79 -11.54
N GLU A 20 15.54 4.66 -11.56
CA GLU A 20 16.11 4.06 -10.35
C GLU A 20 17.09 5.00 -9.63
N SER A 21 17.85 5.78 -10.42
CA SER A 21 18.83 6.75 -9.94
C SER A 21 18.20 7.97 -9.27
N LEU A 22 16.90 8.22 -9.46
CA LEU A 22 16.19 9.32 -8.83
C LEU A 22 15.92 8.97 -7.36
N LYS A 23 16.83 9.38 -6.48
CA LYS A 23 16.84 8.98 -5.07
C LYS A 23 16.59 10.15 -4.14
N TYR A 24 15.97 9.86 -2.99
CA TYR A 24 15.85 10.80 -1.87
C TYR A 24 15.96 10.04 -0.54
N ARG A 25 16.83 10.50 0.36
CA ARG A 25 17.15 9.82 1.64
C ARG A 25 17.47 8.33 1.48
N GLY A 26 18.18 7.97 0.40
CA GLY A 26 18.52 6.59 0.08
C GLY A 26 17.42 5.80 -0.63
N PHE A 27 16.16 6.24 -0.64
CA PHE A 27 15.08 5.56 -1.36
C PHE A 27 15.06 5.92 -2.84
N SER A 28 14.87 4.93 -3.69
CA SER A 28 14.57 5.16 -5.11
C SER A 28 13.10 5.52 -5.29
N LEU A 29 12.82 6.68 -5.88
CA LEU A 29 11.46 7.18 -6.00
C LEU A 29 10.60 6.33 -6.95
N SER A 30 11.21 5.67 -7.94
CA SER A 30 10.51 4.78 -8.87
C SER A 30 9.93 3.52 -8.18
N HIS A 31 10.53 3.10 -7.06
CA HIS A 31 10.02 2.02 -6.22
C HIS A 31 8.89 2.46 -5.29
N ILE A 32 8.81 3.75 -4.96
CA ILE A 32 7.79 4.29 -4.05
C ILE A 32 6.54 4.76 -4.81
N ILE A 33 6.75 5.48 -5.93
CA ILE A 33 5.65 6.09 -6.68
C ILE A 33 4.77 4.99 -7.27
N HIS A 34 3.46 5.10 -7.02
CA HIS A 34 2.48 4.16 -7.52
C HIS A 34 2.29 4.31 -9.04
N PHE A 35 2.99 3.48 -9.81
CA PHE A 35 3.04 3.56 -11.28
C PHE A 35 1.68 3.50 -11.95
N ARG A 36 0.78 2.61 -11.51
CA ARG A 36 -0.60 2.57 -12.04
C ARG A 36 -1.31 3.91 -11.89
N GLY A 37 -1.03 4.65 -10.83
CA GLY A 37 -1.55 6.00 -10.60
C GLY A 37 -1.07 7.00 -11.65
N LEU A 38 0.18 6.89 -12.10
CA LEU A 38 0.76 7.75 -13.15
C LEU A 38 0.09 7.55 -14.51
N ILE A 39 -0.30 6.30 -14.82
CA ILE A 39 -0.86 5.97 -16.14
C ILE A 39 -2.39 5.82 -16.13
N ARG A 40 -3.06 5.87 -14.98
CA ARG A 40 -4.51 5.59 -14.85
C ARG A 40 -5.39 6.38 -15.82
N LYS A 41 -5.04 7.63 -16.09
CA LYS A 41 -5.81 8.52 -16.98
C LYS A 41 -5.38 8.44 -18.45
N ASN A 42 -4.29 7.73 -18.77
CA ASN A 42 -3.78 7.61 -20.13
C ASN A 42 -4.45 6.42 -20.85
N LYS A 43 -5.66 6.65 -21.41
CA LYS A 43 -6.45 5.61 -22.08
C LYS A 43 -5.71 4.95 -23.26
N ALA A 44 -4.91 5.72 -24.00
CA ALA A 44 -4.15 5.23 -25.14
C ALA A 44 -3.16 4.13 -24.70
N ILE A 45 -2.39 4.38 -23.64
CA ILE A 45 -1.47 3.38 -23.08
C ILE A 45 -2.21 2.12 -22.60
N TRP A 46 -3.38 2.26 -21.97
CA TRP A 46 -4.18 1.10 -21.54
C TRP A 46 -4.70 0.26 -22.71
N LEU A 47 -5.06 0.88 -23.83
CA LEU A 47 -5.46 0.19 -25.06
C LEU A 47 -4.26 -0.48 -25.73
N ASP A 48 -3.16 0.26 -25.86
CA ASP A 48 -1.93 -0.20 -26.46
C ASP A 48 -1.36 -1.44 -25.77
N MET A 49 -1.37 -1.48 -24.43
CA MET A 49 -0.87 -2.65 -23.68
C MET A 49 -1.63 -3.94 -23.99
N LYS A 50 -2.84 -3.90 -24.55
CA LYS A 50 -3.56 -5.11 -24.97
C LYS A 50 -3.00 -5.74 -26.25
N ASN A 51 -2.21 -5.00 -27.02
CA ASN A 51 -1.66 -5.43 -28.30
C ASN A 51 -0.26 -6.04 -28.13
N GLU A 52 0.02 -7.16 -28.79
CA GLU A 52 1.34 -7.82 -28.74
C GLU A 52 2.46 -6.95 -29.32
N SER A 53 2.13 -6.12 -30.32
CA SER A 53 3.08 -5.18 -30.92
C SER A 53 3.60 -4.14 -29.94
N PHE A 54 2.88 -3.87 -28.84
CA PHE A 54 3.34 -2.97 -27.78
C PHE A 54 4.67 -3.42 -27.18
N ALA A 55 4.87 -4.73 -27.01
CA ALA A 55 6.09 -5.29 -26.47
C ALA A 55 7.34 -4.89 -27.28
N LYS A 56 7.21 -4.57 -28.57
CA LYS A 56 8.32 -4.10 -29.41
C LYS A 56 8.88 -2.75 -28.96
N ARG A 57 8.07 -1.95 -28.25
CA ARG A 57 8.43 -0.62 -27.72
C ARG A 57 9.02 -0.66 -26.30
N LEU A 58 9.03 -1.82 -25.66
CA LEU A 58 9.49 -2.01 -24.28
C LEU A 58 10.92 -2.50 -24.25
N VAL A 59 11.68 -2.06 -23.25
CA VAL A 59 13.06 -2.52 -23.02
C VAL A 59 13.03 -3.84 -22.26
N ASN A 60 12.31 -3.88 -21.14
CA ASN A 60 12.19 -5.04 -20.27
C ASN A 60 11.00 -5.93 -20.69
N LYS A 61 11.15 -6.66 -21.79
CA LYS A 61 10.08 -7.50 -22.36
C LYS A 61 9.85 -8.77 -21.55
N GLY A 62 8.63 -9.31 -21.63
CA GLY A 62 8.29 -10.61 -21.06
C GLY A 62 8.20 -10.63 -19.53
N MET A 63 8.20 -9.46 -18.88
CA MET A 63 8.13 -9.38 -17.43
C MET A 63 6.75 -9.81 -16.94
N ASP A 64 6.74 -10.47 -15.79
CA ASP A 64 5.55 -10.84 -15.07
C ASP A 64 5.59 -10.33 -13.63
N SER A 65 4.54 -10.62 -12.86
CA SER A 65 4.49 -10.23 -11.46
C SER A 65 5.57 -10.90 -10.61
N GLU A 66 6.06 -12.08 -10.99
CA GLU A 66 7.12 -12.77 -10.24
C GLU A 66 8.45 -12.04 -10.42
N ALA A 67 8.84 -11.73 -11.66
CA ALA A 67 10.06 -10.98 -11.96
C ALA A 67 10.05 -9.60 -11.28
N VAL A 68 8.91 -8.91 -11.31
CA VAL A 68 8.74 -7.61 -10.63
C VAL A 68 8.88 -7.78 -9.11
N GLN A 69 8.24 -8.78 -8.51
CA GLN A 69 8.37 -9.03 -7.08
C GLN A 69 9.79 -9.40 -6.67
N GLN A 70 10.51 -10.20 -7.47
CA GLN A 70 11.91 -10.54 -7.22
C GLN A 70 12.80 -9.30 -7.23
N HIS A 71 12.57 -8.37 -8.18
CA HIS A 71 13.26 -7.09 -8.20
C HIS A 71 12.97 -6.28 -6.91
N PHE A 72 11.70 -6.22 -6.50
CA PHE A 72 11.33 -5.57 -5.23
C PHE A 72 11.93 -6.26 -4.00
N ASN A 73 12.04 -7.59 -3.98
CA ASN A 73 12.68 -8.31 -2.88
C ASN A 73 14.16 -7.90 -2.74
N HIS A 74 14.87 -7.78 -3.87
CA HIS A 74 16.25 -7.30 -3.86
C HIS A 74 16.33 -5.87 -3.31
N TYR A 75 15.51 -4.96 -3.84
CA TYR A 75 15.43 -3.57 -3.38
C TYR A 75 15.11 -3.46 -1.88
N ILE A 76 14.13 -4.21 -1.37
CA ILE A 76 13.78 -4.21 0.05
C ILE A 76 14.96 -4.70 0.89
N ASN A 77 15.69 -5.71 0.41
CA ASN A 77 16.84 -6.26 1.12
C ASN A 77 18.00 -5.25 1.22
N THR A 78 18.17 -4.33 0.26
CA THR A 78 19.19 -3.26 0.37
C THR A 78 18.86 -2.24 1.47
N HIS A 79 17.59 -2.13 1.85
CA HIS A 79 17.14 -1.28 2.98
C HIS A 79 17.05 -2.04 4.30
N ARG A 80 17.20 -3.36 4.29
CA ARG A 80 16.99 -4.20 5.48
C ARG A 80 18.12 -4.02 6.47
N LYS A 81 17.80 -3.55 7.68
CA LYS A 81 18.67 -3.69 8.85
C LYS A 81 18.29 -4.90 9.69
N PRO A 82 19.23 -5.47 10.48
CA PRO A 82 18.91 -6.48 11.49
C PRO A 82 17.77 -6.03 12.37
N SER A 83 16.95 -6.98 12.84
CA SER A 83 15.80 -6.63 13.67
C SER A 83 16.26 -5.88 14.93
N ASN A 84 15.64 -4.74 15.17
CA ASN A 84 15.92 -3.87 16.31
C ASN A 84 14.60 -3.46 16.96
N THR A 85 13.82 -4.46 17.36
CA THR A 85 12.57 -4.22 18.10
C THR A 85 12.91 -3.53 19.42
N LYS A 86 12.55 -2.26 19.52
CA LYS A 86 12.81 -1.45 20.70
C LYS A 86 11.96 -1.96 21.88
N PRO A 87 12.53 -2.45 22.99
CA PRO A 87 11.77 -2.89 24.16
C PRO A 87 10.84 -1.77 24.66
N GLY A 88 9.57 -2.07 24.90
CA GLY A 88 8.56 -1.06 25.28
C GLY A 88 8.20 -0.07 24.16
N GLY A 89 8.57 -0.34 22.91
CA GLY A 89 8.07 0.41 21.75
C GLY A 89 6.62 0.04 21.42
N LYS A 90 5.90 0.99 20.82
CA LYS A 90 4.48 0.84 20.45
C LYS A 90 4.30 0.22 19.08
N VAL A 91 3.19 -0.48 18.89
CA VAL A 91 2.66 -0.86 17.58
C VAL A 91 2.02 0.37 16.94
N ALA A 92 2.58 0.85 15.84
CA ALA A 92 1.99 1.92 15.04
C ALA A 92 0.99 1.32 14.04
N ILE A 93 -0.27 1.72 14.11
CA ILE A 93 -1.32 1.26 13.20
C ILE A 93 -1.62 2.38 12.22
N HIS A 94 -1.27 2.19 10.94
CA HIS A 94 -1.59 3.14 9.89
C HIS A 94 -3.09 3.10 9.61
N TYR A 95 -3.77 4.18 10.01
CA TYR A 95 -5.19 4.35 9.81
C TYR A 95 -5.47 5.01 8.46
N ASP A 96 -6.14 4.25 7.61
CA ASP A 96 -6.62 4.66 6.29
C ASP A 96 -8.03 4.10 6.05
N THR A 97 -8.60 4.36 4.88
CA THR A 97 -9.97 3.93 4.54
C THR A 97 -10.10 2.45 4.19
N ILE A 98 -9.00 1.70 4.17
CA ILE A 98 -8.95 0.32 3.69
C ILE A 98 -8.57 -0.66 4.80
N LEU A 99 -7.95 -0.20 5.90
CA LEU A 99 -7.80 -0.99 7.12
C LEU A 99 -9.19 -1.20 7.75
N ARG A 100 -9.73 -2.41 7.63
CA ARG A 100 -11.09 -2.73 8.07
C ARG A 100 -11.11 -3.51 9.38
N PHE A 101 -10.26 -3.11 10.31
CA PHE A 101 -10.37 -3.63 11.67
C PHE A 101 -11.72 -3.20 12.26
N PRO A 102 -12.49 -4.16 12.78
CA PRO A 102 -13.63 -3.85 13.63
C PRO A 102 -13.20 -3.03 14.85
N GLU A 103 -14.12 -2.23 15.39
CA GLU A 103 -13.82 -1.40 16.57
C GLU A 103 -13.37 -2.23 17.79
N HIS A 104 -13.94 -3.41 18.01
CA HIS A 104 -13.56 -4.29 19.12
C HIS A 104 -12.13 -4.81 18.95
N THR A 105 -11.66 -5.10 17.73
CA THR A 105 -10.26 -5.49 17.49
C THR A 105 -9.28 -4.44 18.04
N TYR A 106 -9.61 -3.16 17.93
CA TYR A 106 -8.81 -2.10 18.54
C TYR A 106 -8.84 -2.14 20.07
N LYS A 107 -10.02 -2.37 20.65
CA LYS A 107 -10.23 -2.35 22.11
C LYS A 107 -9.68 -3.58 22.82
N ASP A 108 -9.76 -4.74 22.18
CA ASP A 108 -9.48 -6.03 22.80
C ASP A 108 -8.00 -6.39 22.71
N HIS A 109 -7.30 -5.93 21.67
CA HIS A 109 -5.90 -6.28 21.42
C HIS A 109 -4.91 -5.13 21.61
N PHE A 110 -5.37 -3.89 21.71
CA PHE A 110 -4.49 -2.72 21.80
C PHE A 110 -4.86 -1.81 22.97
N SER A 111 -3.84 -1.19 23.55
CA SER A 111 -3.97 -0.20 24.62
C SER A 111 -3.09 1.02 24.34
N ALA A 112 -3.38 2.13 25.02
CA ALA A 112 -2.59 3.35 24.86
C ALA A 112 -1.09 3.20 25.25
N GLN A 113 -0.78 2.17 26.04
CA GLN A 113 0.58 1.84 26.47
C GLN A 113 1.36 1.13 25.37
N ASN A 114 0.73 0.22 24.62
CA ASN A 114 1.41 -0.64 23.64
C ASN A 114 1.14 -0.28 22.18
N ALA A 115 0.23 0.65 21.89
CA ALA A 115 -0.14 0.99 20.51
C ALA A 115 -0.43 2.47 20.30
N MET A 116 -0.42 2.88 19.04
CA MET A 116 -0.86 4.19 18.58
C MET A 116 -1.44 4.13 17.18
N ILE A 117 -2.27 5.10 16.85
CA ILE A 117 -2.75 5.33 15.48
C ILE A 117 -1.84 6.35 14.79
N VAL A 118 -1.44 6.06 13.56
CA VAL A 118 -0.80 7.02 12.66
C VAL A 118 -1.66 7.23 11.42
N ALA A 119 -2.00 8.47 11.09
CA ALA A 119 -2.84 8.78 9.94
C ALA A 119 -2.13 9.75 8.98
N ALA A 120 -2.30 9.55 7.67
CA ALA A 120 -1.94 10.54 6.67
C ALA A 120 -3.07 11.54 6.46
N GLY A 121 -2.72 12.82 6.30
CA GLY A 121 -3.67 13.88 5.96
C GLY A 121 -4.37 14.54 7.15
N ASN A 122 -5.12 15.60 6.85
CA ASN A 122 -5.99 16.30 7.80
C ASN A 122 -7.35 15.59 7.86
N TYR A 123 -7.41 14.33 8.32
CA TYR A 123 -8.70 13.76 8.74
C TYR A 123 -9.30 14.75 9.74
N ASN A 124 -10.51 15.26 9.44
CA ASN A 124 -11.19 16.35 10.14
C ASN A 124 -10.72 16.49 11.59
N LYS A 125 -9.68 17.33 11.82
CA LYS A 125 -9.11 17.58 13.16
C LYS A 125 -10.18 18.05 14.15
N LYS A 126 -11.32 18.55 13.63
CA LYS A 126 -12.51 18.97 14.37
C LYS A 126 -13.44 17.84 14.85
N LYS A 127 -13.29 16.59 14.40
CA LYS A 127 -14.15 15.44 14.80
C LYS A 127 -13.41 14.25 15.40
N THR A 128 -12.10 14.15 15.22
CA THR A 128 -11.29 13.12 15.86
C THR A 128 -10.64 13.72 17.11
N SER A 129 -11.03 13.22 18.28
CA SER A 129 -10.30 13.49 19.54
C SER A 129 -8.82 13.14 19.36
N LYS A 130 -7.94 13.59 20.27
CA LYS A 130 -6.54 13.12 20.36
C LYS A 130 -6.38 11.60 20.48
N SER A 131 -7.50 10.85 20.56
CA SER A 131 -7.56 9.42 20.72
C SER A 131 -8.65 8.74 19.86
N LEU A 132 -8.26 8.21 18.69
CA LEU A 132 -9.12 7.28 17.95
C LEU A 132 -9.09 5.91 18.64
N TYR A 133 -10.25 5.30 18.91
CA TYR A 133 -10.38 4.03 19.63
C TYR A 133 -9.69 4.02 21.01
N LYS A 134 -9.61 5.17 21.68
CA LYS A 134 -8.85 5.38 22.94
C LYS A 134 -7.32 5.19 22.81
N LEU A 135 -6.79 5.14 21.59
CA LEU A 135 -5.36 5.03 21.32
C LEU A 135 -4.76 6.41 20.98
N PRO A 136 -3.54 6.73 21.45
CA PRO A 136 -2.84 7.94 21.04
C PRO A 136 -2.81 8.04 19.51
N THR A 137 -3.19 9.19 18.98
CA THR A 137 -3.22 9.41 17.52
C THR A 137 -2.18 10.45 17.11
N ARG A 138 -1.44 10.15 16.04
CA ARG A 138 -0.47 11.04 15.39
C ARG A 138 -0.84 11.23 13.93
N TYR A 139 -0.67 12.45 13.43
CA TYR A 139 -0.87 12.76 12.02
C TYR A 139 0.47 13.03 11.38
N LEU A 140 0.77 12.38 10.25
CA LEU A 140 2.01 12.62 9.51
C LEU A 140 2.15 14.09 9.10
N ASN A 141 1.03 14.77 8.86
CA ASN A 141 0.99 16.20 8.55
C ASN A 141 1.50 17.11 9.68
N ASP A 142 1.54 16.64 10.93
CA ASP A 142 2.07 17.43 12.04
C ASP A 142 3.61 17.45 12.05
N TYR A 143 4.27 16.55 11.30
CA TYR A 143 5.73 16.50 11.16
C TYR A 143 6.20 17.38 9.99
N VAL A 144 5.84 18.67 10.03
CA VAL A 144 6.19 19.64 8.97
C VAL A 144 7.71 19.84 8.89
N ILE A 145 8.24 19.88 7.66
CA ILE A 145 9.64 20.18 7.37
C ILE A 145 9.69 21.15 6.18
N ASN A 146 10.57 22.15 6.25
CA ASN A 146 10.88 22.97 5.08
C ASN A 146 11.82 22.19 4.14
N ILE A 147 11.28 21.76 3.01
CA ILE A 147 11.98 20.89 2.04
C ILE A 147 11.90 21.42 0.60
N GLY A 148 11.50 22.69 0.44
CA GLY A 148 11.22 23.26 -0.88
C GLY A 148 12.42 23.15 -1.84
N SER A 149 13.63 23.43 -1.35
CA SER A 149 14.86 23.31 -2.15
C SER A 149 15.10 21.86 -2.60
N SER A 150 14.99 20.89 -1.70
CA SER A 150 15.17 19.47 -2.03
C SER A 150 14.13 18.95 -3.02
N VAL A 151 12.87 19.40 -2.90
CA VAL A 151 11.82 19.03 -3.87
C VAL A 151 12.16 19.56 -5.25
N ILE A 152 12.57 20.84 -5.35
CA ILE A 152 12.95 21.46 -6.61
C ILE A 152 14.16 20.74 -7.23
N GLU A 153 15.17 20.42 -6.42
CA GLU A 153 16.37 19.71 -6.86
C GLU A 153 16.02 18.36 -7.50
N VAL A 154 15.26 17.52 -6.80
CA VAL A 154 14.87 16.19 -7.30
C VAL A 154 13.93 16.30 -8.51
N GLN A 155 13.02 17.29 -8.53
CA GLN A 155 12.20 17.55 -9.72
C GLN A 155 13.03 17.95 -10.93
N ASN A 156 14.10 18.74 -10.74
CA ASN A 156 15.00 19.11 -11.83
C ASN A 156 15.81 17.89 -12.32
N GLN A 157 16.29 17.03 -11.42
CA GLN A 157 16.89 15.75 -11.80
C GLN A 157 15.92 14.88 -12.62
N ALA A 158 14.65 14.81 -12.22
CA ALA A 158 13.62 14.09 -12.97
C ALA A 158 13.38 14.68 -14.36
N LYS A 159 13.37 16.00 -14.51
CA LYS A 159 13.28 16.67 -15.84
C LYS A 159 14.47 16.34 -16.73
N LEU A 160 15.68 16.35 -16.17
CA LEU A 160 16.90 15.97 -16.91
C LEU A 160 16.87 14.51 -17.37
N LEU A 161 16.35 13.60 -16.54
CA LEU A 161 16.13 12.20 -16.95
C LEU A 161 15.08 12.10 -18.06
N LEU A 162 13.92 12.75 -17.89
CA LEU A 162 12.84 12.77 -18.88
C LEU A 162 13.29 13.29 -20.25
N ALA A 163 14.17 14.29 -20.28
CA ALA A 163 14.73 14.85 -21.51
C ALA A 163 15.55 13.84 -22.34
N LYS A 164 16.02 12.74 -21.74
CA LYS A 164 16.69 11.64 -22.45
C LYS A 164 15.71 10.72 -23.18
N TYR A 165 14.41 10.82 -22.87
CA TYR A 165 13.36 9.92 -23.33
C TYR A 165 12.29 10.63 -24.18
N ASN A 166 12.69 11.62 -24.99
CA ASN A 166 11.77 12.47 -25.75
C ASN A 166 10.89 11.72 -26.77
N SER A 167 11.32 10.55 -27.22
CA SER A 167 10.55 9.66 -28.12
C SER A 167 9.90 8.47 -27.40
N HIS A 168 10.04 8.37 -26.07
CA HIS A 168 9.47 7.25 -25.33
C HIS A 168 7.94 7.33 -25.34
N HIS A 169 7.30 6.19 -25.62
CA HIS A 169 5.86 6.08 -25.84
C HIS A 169 5.00 6.47 -24.61
N LEU A 170 5.59 6.48 -23.41
CA LEU A 170 4.95 7.01 -22.20
C LEU A 170 5.59 8.32 -21.72
N TYR A 171 6.92 8.41 -21.66
CA TYR A 171 7.59 9.49 -20.92
C TYR A 171 7.58 10.82 -21.65
N SER A 172 7.39 10.82 -22.98
CA SER A 172 7.21 12.04 -23.77
C SER A 172 5.87 12.74 -23.51
N SER A 173 4.91 12.06 -22.87
CA SER A 173 3.60 12.64 -22.54
C SER A 173 3.72 13.72 -21.47
N LYS A 174 3.35 14.97 -21.81
CA LYS A 174 3.28 16.09 -20.86
C LYS A 174 2.43 15.76 -19.63
N GLN A 175 1.32 15.04 -19.81
CA GLN A 175 0.46 14.62 -18.71
C GLN A 175 1.18 13.69 -17.74
N PHE A 176 1.94 12.71 -18.26
CA PHE A 176 2.75 11.82 -17.43
C PHE A 176 3.83 12.60 -16.67
N GLN A 177 4.57 13.47 -17.37
CA GLN A 177 5.63 14.28 -16.78
C GLN A 177 5.11 15.18 -15.64
N SER A 178 4.03 15.94 -15.88
CA SER A 178 3.43 16.79 -14.85
C SER A 178 2.98 15.99 -13.63
N LEU A 179 2.34 14.83 -13.86
CA LEU A 179 1.88 13.98 -12.75
C LEU A 179 3.06 13.36 -11.99
N LEU A 180 4.13 12.95 -12.67
CA LEU A 180 5.33 12.44 -12.04
C LEU A 180 5.96 13.50 -11.12
N LEU A 181 6.10 14.75 -11.59
CA LEU A 181 6.66 15.84 -10.78
C LEU A 181 5.81 16.15 -9.53
N ILE A 182 4.48 16.13 -9.66
CA ILE A 182 3.57 16.25 -8.51
C ILE A 182 3.81 15.11 -7.52
N LYS A 183 3.89 13.86 -8.02
CA LYS A 183 4.11 12.68 -7.16
C LYS A 183 5.48 12.66 -6.49
N ILE A 184 6.51 13.18 -7.14
CA ILE A 184 7.83 13.37 -6.52
C ILE A 184 7.71 14.27 -5.29
N ALA A 185 7.06 15.43 -5.40
CA ALA A 185 6.87 16.33 -4.27
C ALA A 185 6.09 15.67 -3.12
N GLU A 186 4.95 15.03 -3.43
CA GLU A 186 4.15 14.31 -2.44
C GLU A 186 4.94 13.21 -1.71
N VAL A 187 5.74 12.45 -2.44
CA VAL A 187 6.55 11.36 -1.89
C VAL A 187 7.67 11.89 -1.01
N ILE A 188 8.41 12.92 -1.43
CA ILE A 188 9.48 13.53 -0.63
C ILE A 188 8.91 14.08 0.68
N HIS A 189 7.78 14.81 0.63
CA HIS A 189 7.09 15.26 1.83
C HIS A 189 6.75 14.10 2.78
N CYS A 190 6.22 13.00 2.24
CA CYS A 190 5.83 11.86 3.06
C CYS A 190 7.04 11.10 3.63
N ILE A 191 8.13 10.96 2.88
CA ILE A 191 9.40 10.39 3.38
C ILE A 191 9.84 11.19 4.62
N GLU A 192 9.95 12.50 4.49
CA GLU A 192 10.39 13.38 5.58
C GLU A 192 9.49 13.30 6.82
N GLN A 193 8.16 13.32 6.63
CA GLN A 193 7.21 13.17 7.72
C GLN A 193 7.34 11.83 8.44
N VAL A 194 7.49 10.73 7.68
CA VAL A 194 7.63 9.38 8.23
C VAL A 194 8.96 9.22 8.95
N GLN A 195 10.06 9.75 8.40
CA GLN A 195 11.37 9.69 9.05
C GLN A 195 11.34 10.41 10.40
N LYS A 196 10.79 11.63 10.47
CA LYS A 196 10.56 12.36 11.73
C LYS A 196 9.64 11.61 12.70
N PHE A 197 8.57 10.98 12.20
CA PHE A 197 7.69 10.16 13.03
C PHE A 197 8.47 9.04 13.74
N PHE A 198 9.31 8.30 13.01
CA PHE A 198 10.12 7.24 13.61
C PHE A 198 11.27 7.74 14.50
N GLU A 199 11.73 8.97 14.31
CA GLU A 199 12.71 9.61 15.19
C GLU A 199 12.09 10.00 16.54
N GLN A 200 10.87 10.53 16.52
CA GLN A 200 10.20 11.03 17.72
C GLN A 200 9.45 9.94 18.49
N GLU A 201 8.96 8.91 17.80
CA GLU A 201 8.13 7.87 18.40
C GLU A 201 8.90 6.55 18.53
N LYS A 202 8.83 5.93 19.71
CA LYS A 202 9.43 4.62 19.96
C LYS A 202 8.53 3.53 19.40
N ILE A 203 8.77 3.13 18.15
CA ILE A 203 7.97 2.10 17.45
C ILE A 203 8.67 0.74 17.50
N SER A 204 7.89 -0.32 17.78
CA SER A 204 8.36 -1.72 17.81
C SER A 204 7.81 -2.56 16.65
N CYS A 205 6.67 -2.19 16.08
CA CYS A 205 6.04 -2.84 14.94
C CYS A 205 5.13 -1.84 14.22
N VAL A 206 4.88 -2.06 12.93
CA VAL A 206 3.92 -1.26 12.15
C VAL A 206 2.89 -2.14 11.48
N ILE A 207 1.62 -1.76 11.54
CA ILE A 207 0.51 -2.39 10.84
C ILE A 207 0.00 -1.45 9.75
N VAL A 208 -0.12 -1.93 8.52
CA VAL A 208 -0.67 -1.18 7.38
C VAL A 208 -1.77 -2.00 6.67
N SER A 209 -2.67 -1.36 5.94
CA SER A 209 -3.72 -2.04 5.17
C SER A 209 -3.26 -2.51 3.78
N THR A 210 -2.22 -1.88 3.25
CA THR A 210 -1.74 -2.10 1.89
C THR A 210 -0.32 -1.55 1.75
N THR A 211 0.49 -2.11 0.85
CA THR A 211 1.74 -1.48 0.41
C THR A 211 1.64 -0.88 -0.99
N HIS A 212 0.41 -0.73 -1.52
CA HIS A 212 0.14 -0.08 -2.80
C HIS A 212 0.02 1.43 -2.69
N SER A 213 -0.47 1.93 -1.56
CA SER A 213 -0.39 3.35 -1.22
C SER A 213 1.06 3.75 -1.00
N TYR A 214 1.49 4.88 -1.58
CA TYR A 214 2.85 5.38 -1.38
C TYR A 214 3.12 5.69 0.10
N VAL A 215 2.11 6.13 0.87
CA VAL A 215 2.26 6.43 2.31
C VAL A 215 2.62 5.16 3.08
N SER A 216 1.79 4.12 3.00
CA SER A 216 2.01 2.86 3.70
C SER A 216 3.27 2.15 3.21
N ARG A 217 3.61 2.31 1.93
CA ARG A 217 4.87 1.84 1.36
C ARG A 217 6.08 2.52 1.97
N ILE A 218 6.08 3.85 2.09
CA ILE A 218 7.14 4.63 2.73
C ILE A 218 7.27 4.22 4.19
N ILE A 219 6.16 4.08 4.92
CA ILE A 219 6.14 3.59 6.30
C ILE A 219 6.80 2.21 6.40
N ALA A 220 6.43 1.27 5.53
CA ALA A 220 6.99 -0.08 5.54
C ALA A 220 8.51 -0.07 5.26
N LEU A 221 8.94 0.62 4.21
CA LEU A 221 10.36 0.75 3.85
C LEU A 221 11.17 1.44 4.95
N SER A 222 10.63 2.49 5.58
CA SER A 222 11.27 3.19 6.70
C SER A 222 11.40 2.30 7.93
N GLY A 223 10.47 1.34 8.12
CA GLY A 223 10.58 0.27 9.11
C GLY A 223 11.76 -0.67 8.83
N TYR A 224 11.96 -1.10 7.58
CA TYR A 224 13.11 -1.94 7.20
C TYR A 224 14.45 -1.26 7.51
N GLU A 225 14.59 0.03 7.19
CA GLU A 225 15.82 0.81 7.46
C GLU A 225 16.12 0.97 8.95
N ARG A 226 15.19 0.56 9.82
CA ARG A 226 15.28 0.65 11.27
C ARG A 226 15.21 -0.71 11.96
N GLY A 227 15.12 -1.81 11.20
CA GLY A 227 14.94 -3.15 11.76
C GLY A 227 13.59 -3.36 12.45
N ILE A 228 12.58 -2.53 12.12
CA ILE A 228 11.23 -2.60 12.69
C ILE A 228 10.35 -3.47 11.78
N PRO A 229 9.75 -4.56 12.29
CA PRO A 229 8.86 -5.41 11.51
C PRO A 229 7.60 -4.65 11.07
N THR A 230 7.14 -4.94 9.86
CA THR A 230 5.92 -4.37 9.28
C THR A 230 4.96 -5.48 8.87
N ILE A 231 3.69 -5.31 9.20
CA ILE A 231 2.60 -6.25 8.89
C ILE A 231 1.62 -5.56 7.96
N CYS A 232 1.44 -6.09 6.76
CA CYS A 232 0.38 -5.66 5.85
C CYS A 232 -0.83 -6.57 6.02
N MET A 233 -1.94 -6.01 6.47
CA MET A 233 -3.21 -6.71 6.57
C MET A 233 -3.83 -6.87 5.18
N GLN A 234 -4.31 -8.06 4.84
CA GLN A 234 -5.10 -8.22 3.61
C GLN A 234 -6.39 -7.39 3.69
N HIS A 235 -6.63 -6.58 2.66
CA HIS A 235 -7.71 -5.58 2.62
C HIS A 235 -8.87 -5.95 1.68
N GLY A 236 -8.88 -7.20 1.18
CA GLY A 236 -9.94 -7.74 0.33
C GLY A 236 -9.54 -9.07 -0.30
N ILE A 237 -10.46 -9.63 -1.08
CA ILE A 237 -10.16 -10.80 -1.94
C ILE A 237 -9.22 -10.34 -3.06
N ILE A 238 -8.27 -11.20 -3.42
CA ILE A 238 -7.33 -10.93 -4.52
C ILE A 238 -8.06 -11.00 -5.86
N GLY A 239 -8.55 -9.85 -6.33
CA GLY A 239 -9.20 -9.72 -7.65
C GLY A 239 -8.24 -9.43 -8.80
N SER A 240 -7.07 -8.85 -8.52
CA SER A 240 -6.05 -8.53 -9.53
C SER A 240 -4.69 -8.31 -8.87
N GLU A 241 -3.64 -8.85 -9.49
CA GLU A 241 -2.25 -8.70 -9.01
C GLU A 241 -1.77 -7.24 -8.94
N PHE A 242 -2.33 -6.32 -9.74
CA PHE A 242 -1.95 -4.91 -9.72
C PHE A 242 -2.31 -4.18 -8.41
N GLY A 243 -3.11 -4.81 -7.54
CA GLY A 243 -3.47 -4.29 -6.22
C GLY A 243 -2.80 -5.04 -5.06
N TYR A 244 -1.96 -6.05 -5.35
CA TYR A 244 -1.28 -6.86 -4.33
C TYR A 244 0.22 -7.03 -4.56
N ILE A 245 0.73 -6.90 -5.80
CA ILE A 245 2.17 -6.89 -6.13
C ILE A 245 2.63 -5.47 -6.53
N PRO A 246 3.77 -4.96 -6.04
CA PRO A 246 4.71 -5.63 -5.16
C PRO A 246 4.27 -5.63 -3.69
N LYS A 247 4.49 -6.77 -3.04
CA LYS A 247 4.49 -6.91 -1.59
C LYS A 247 5.77 -6.29 -1.05
N ILE A 248 5.64 -5.50 0.01
CA ILE A 248 6.78 -4.81 0.62
C ILE A 248 6.93 -5.12 2.09
N ALA A 249 5.84 -5.22 2.85
CA ALA A 249 5.89 -5.43 4.30
C ALA A 249 6.67 -6.70 4.68
N THR A 250 7.18 -6.75 5.91
CA THR A 250 7.90 -7.92 6.44
C THR A 250 7.02 -9.17 6.35
N VAL A 251 5.75 -9.04 6.77
CA VAL A 251 4.75 -10.09 6.69
C VAL A 251 3.46 -9.53 6.10
N ASP A 252 2.85 -10.25 5.17
CA ASP A 252 1.45 -10.04 4.78
C ASP A 252 0.60 -11.02 5.59
N ALA A 253 -0.34 -10.49 6.36
CA ALA A 253 -1.29 -11.27 7.14
C ALA A 253 -2.51 -11.56 6.25
N VAL A 254 -2.60 -12.80 5.77
CA VAL A 254 -3.53 -13.23 4.73
C VAL A 254 -4.63 -14.14 5.27
N TYR A 255 -5.71 -14.29 4.52
CA TYR A 255 -6.91 -14.99 4.99
C TYR A 255 -6.77 -16.51 4.99
N GLY A 256 -6.04 -17.10 4.05
CA GLY A 256 -5.88 -18.55 3.98
C GLY A 256 -4.66 -19.01 3.19
N ASN A 257 -4.52 -20.32 3.07
CA ASN A 257 -3.41 -20.95 2.35
C ASN A 257 -3.41 -20.61 0.85
N TYR A 258 -4.58 -20.32 0.27
CA TYR A 258 -4.68 -19.86 -1.11
C TYR A 258 -3.83 -18.60 -1.35
N GLU A 259 -3.95 -17.59 -0.49
CA GLU A 259 -3.16 -16.37 -0.63
C GLU A 259 -1.68 -16.59 -0.39
N VAL A 260 -1.31 -17.45 0.58
CA VAL A 260 0.09 -17.83 0.81
C VAL A 260 0.70 -18.40 -0.47
N ASP A 261 0.01 -19.35 -1.10
CA ASP A 261 0.44 -19.95 -2.36
C ASP A 261 0.44 -18.94 -3.51
N TRP A 262 -0.55 -18.06 -3.56
CA TRP A 262 -0.67 -17.02 -4.58
C TRP A 262 0.50 -16.04 -4.56
N TYR A 263 0.93 -15.61 -3.37
CA TYR A 263 2.09 -14.74 -3.18
C TYR A 263 3.39 -15.48 -3.48
N ARG A 264 3.52 -16.73 -3.00
CA ARG A 264 4.72 -17.56 -3.25
C ARG A 264 4.95 -17.81 -4.74
N LYS A 265 3.89 -18.13 -5.49
CA LYS A 265 3.93 -18.29 -6.96
C LYS A 265 4.28 -17.00 -7.72
N ARG A 266 4.31 -15.86 -7.03
CA ARG A 266 4.69 -14.55 -7.58
C ARG A 266 5.99 -14.06 -6.96
N GLY A 267 6.84 -14.96 -6.49
CA GLY A 267 8.17 -14.60 -6.00
C GLY A 267 8.20 -13.98 -4.61
N ALA A 268 7.12 -14.02 -3.81
CA ALA A 268 7.21 -13.61 -2.40
C ALA A 268 8.14 -14.54 -1.62
N ILE A 269 8.94 -13.96 -0.71
CA ILE A 269 9.89 -14.72 0.13
C ILE A 269 9.12 -15.72 1.00
N LYS A 270 9.63 -16.95 1.14
CA LYS A 270 9.04 -17.98 2.01
C LYS A 270 8.84 -17.43 3.43
N GLY A 271 7.65 -17.63 3.98
CA GLY A 271 7.28 -17.14 5.32
C GLY A 271 6.92 -15.66 5.41
N SER A 272 7.00 -14.91 4.30
CA SER A 272 6.58 -13.50 4.27
C SER A 272 5.07 -13.31 4.10
N ALA A 273 4.30 -14.37 3.86
CA ALA A 273 2.83 -14.37 3.92
C ALA A 273 2.39 -15.40 4.98
N GLN A 274 1.53 -14.99 5.90
CA GLN A 274 1.11 -15.80 7.06
C GLN A 274 -0.41 -15.79 7.21
N VAL A 275 -1.00 -16.96 7.44
CA VAL A 275 -2.44 -17.11 7.59
C VAL A 275 -2.89 -16.61 8.96
N ILE A 276 -3.86 -15.71 8.96
CA ILE A 276 -4.51 -15.19 10.18
C ILE A 276 -6.04 -15.31 10.14
N GLY A 277 -6.61 -15.83 9.05
CA GLY A 277 -8.06 -15.75 8.83
C GLY A 277 -8.51 -14.33 8.47
N HIS A 278 -9.81 -14.07 8.56
CA HIS A 278 -10.37 -12.76 8.24
C HIS A 278 -10.89 -12.09 9.53
N PRO A 279 -10.26 -11.01 10.03
CA PRO A 279 -10.65 -10.39 11.32
C PRO A 279 -12.12 -9.96 11.41
N ARG A 280 -12.73 -9.57 10.27
CA ARG A 280 -14.18 -9.30 10.20
C ARG A 280 -15.06 -10.52 10.52
N PHE A 281 -14.64 -11.73 10.20
CA PHE A 281 -15.41 -12.95 10.47
C PHE A 281 -15.29 -13.42 11.92
N ASP A 282 -14.37 -12.88 12.70
CA ASP A 282 -14.33 -13.10 14.16
C ASP A 282 -15.66 -12.63 14.80
N GLN A 283 -16.31 -11.62 14.21
CA GLN A 283 -17.66 -11.17 14.61
C GLN A 283 -18.76 -12.20 14.39
N ALA A 284 -18.61 -13.11 13.41
CA ALA A 284 -19.62 -14.12 13.12
C ALA A 284 -19.71 -15.17 14.24
N ILE A 285 -18.71 -15.22 15.13
CA ILE A 285 -18.64 -16.14 16.27
C ILE A 285 -19.24 -15.50 17.53
N VAL A 286 -19.60 -14.21 17.49
CA VAL A 286 -20.25 -13.52 18.61
C VAL A 286 -21.70 -14.03 18.78
N PRO A 287 -22.13 -14.38 20.00
CA PRO A 287 -23.50 -14.82 20.26
C PRO A 287 -24.53 -13.80 19.77
N ILE A 288 -25.50 -14.26 18.97
CA ILE A 288 -26.57 -13.40 18.44
C ILE A 288 -27.55 -13.11 19.58
N SER A 289 -27.70 -11.83 19.94
CA SER A 289 -28.63 -11.40 21.00
C SER A 289 -30.10 -11.36 20.57
N GLN A 290 -30.38 -11.55 19.29
CA GLN A 290 -31.73 -11.48 18.71
C GLN A 290 -32.15 -12.80 18.10
N THR A 291 -33.41 -13.16 18.33
CA THR A 291 -33.99 -14.34 17.69
C THR A 291 -34.30 -14.05 16.23
N ARG A 292 -34.33 -15.10 15.39
CA ARG A 292 -34.77 -15.00 13.99
C ARG A 292 -36.13 -14.31 13.85
N LYS A 293 -37.07 -14.57 14.77
CA LYS A 293 -38.41 -13.97 14.78
C LYS A 293 -38.36 -12.45 14.95
N GLU A 294 -37.49 -11.96 15.83
CA GLU A 294 -37.30 -10.53 16.07
C GLU A 294 -36.70 -9.83 14.86
N VAL A 295 -35.68 -10.44 14.24
CA VAL A 295 -35.05 -9.88 13.03
C VAL A 295 -36.05 -9.80 11.88
N LEU A 296 -36.80 -10.88 11.62
CA LEU A 296 -37.81 -10.90 10.56
C LEU A 296 -38.93 -9.88 10.81
N LYS A 297 -39.39 -9.73 12.06
CA LYS A 297 -40.37 -8.70 12.44
C LYS A 297 -39.83 -7.30 12.17
N LYS A 298 -38.58 -7.01 12.55
CA LYS A 298 -37.93 -5.71 12.31
C LYS A 298 -37.77 -5.37 10.84
N LEU A 299 -37.48 -6.37 10.01
CA LEU A 299 -37.31 -6.20 8.56
C LEU A 299 -38.63 -6.24 7.78
N GLY A 300 -39.78 -6.43 8.45
CA GLY A 300 -41.08 -6.59 7.77
C GLY A 300 -41.18 -7.86 6.93
N VAL A 301 -40.35 -8.87 7.19
CA VAL A 301 -40.28 -10.10 6.41
C VAL A 301 -41.23 -11.13 6.99
N ASN A 302 -42.09 -11.70 6.14
CA ASN A 302 -43.03 -12.74 6.55
C ASN A 302 -42.29 -14.06 6.84
N PRO A 303 -42.32 -14.58 8.08
CA PRO A 303 -41.60 -15.80 8.45
C PRO A 303 -42.14 -17.08 7.78
N LYS A 304 -43.34 -17.04 7.20
CA LYS A 304 -43.97 -18.18 6.49
C LYS A 304 -43.60 -18.25 5.01
N ARG A 305 -42.87 -17.27 4.48
CA ARG A 305 -42.45 -17.24 3.06
C ARG A 305 -40.95 -17.50 2.95
N LYS A 306 -40.52 -18.14 1.85
CA LYS A 306 -39.09 -18.20 1.51
C LYS A 306 -38.59 -16.78 1.26
N THR A 307 -37.47 -16.42 1.88
CA THR A 307 -36.85 -15.09 1.75
C THR A 307 -35.57 -15.22 0.93
N ILE A 308 -35.40 -14.34 -0.05
CA ILE A 308 -34.16 -14.19 -0.81
C ILE A 308 -33.56 -12.83 -0.44
N MET A 309 -32.32 -12.82 0.02
CA MET A 309 -31.57 -11.59 0.24
C MET A 309 -30.69 -11.32 -0.98
N ILE A 310 -30.92 -10.18 -1.62
CA ILE A 310 -30.10 -9.72 -2.75
C ILE A 310 -29.28 -8.53 -2.27
N ILE A 311 -27.95 -8.65 -2.34
CA ILE A 311 -27.04 -7.54 -2.08
C ILE A 311 -26.56 -7.05 -3.45
N TYR A 312 -27.03 -5.87 -3.85
CA TYR A 312 -26.58 -5.20 -5.07
C TYR A 312 -25.64 -4.05 -4.74
N ARG A 313 -24.50 -4.00 -5.42
CA ARG A 313 -23.53 -2.91 -5.28
C ARG A 313 -23.52 -2.09 -6.57
N TYR A 314 -24.10 -0.88 -6.52
CA TYR A 314 -24.01 0.07 -7.62
C TYR A 314 -22.55 0.52 -7.76
N HIS A 315 -22.00 0.44 -8.98
CA HIS A 315 -20.62 0.80 -9.29
C HIS A 315 -20.51 2.14 -9.98
#